data_AF-A0A1B6LIL9-F1
#
_entry.id   AF-A0A1B6LIL9-F1
#
_cell.length_a   1.000
_cell.length_b   1.000
_cell.length_c   1.000
_cell.angle_alpha   90.00
_cell.angle_beta   90.00
_cell.angle_gamma   90.00
#
_symmetry.space_group_name_H-M   'P 1'
#
loop_
_entity.id
_entity.type
_entity.pdbx_description
1 polymer ?
#
loop_
_entity_poly.entity_id
_entity_poly.type
_entity_poly.pdbx_seq_one_letter_code
_entity_poly.pdbx_strand_id
1 'polypeptide(L)'
;SDMFCQYNDYNWDFTLAYLSHKCLPHELKPLNVVSPRVFHIGECGLHFHTGNCSDLDALRQTRLLEASVLQYLFPPEVRVGFTSVHQMRIDGHNGGWDDPRDIELCKGLAQGINKHN
;
A
#
# COMPACT_ATOMS: atom_id res chain seq x y z
N SER A 1 0.73 -18.26 0.02
CA SER A 1 0.71 -17.80 -1.38
C SER A 1 -0.65 -18.01 -2.02
N ASP A 2 -1.28 -19.16 -1.83
CA ASP A 2 -2.53 -19.51 -2.52
C ASP A 2 -3.69 -18.52 -2.35
N MET A 3 -3.92 -17.98 -1.15
CA MET A 3 -5.02 -17.03 -0.93
C MET A 3 -4.73 -15.66 -1.53
N PHE A 4 -3.46 -15.22 -1.58
CA PHE A 4 -3.06 -13.98 -2.25
C PHE A 4 -3.39 -14.06 -3.75
N CYS A 5 -3.04 -15.17 -4.39
CA CYS A 5 -3.20 -15.31 -5.83
C CYS A 5 -4.64 -15.58 -6.29
N GLN A 6 -5.54 -16.03 -5.39
CA GLN A 6 -6.92 -16.42 -5.74
C GLN A 6 -7.98 -15.40 -5.35
N TYR A 7 -7.63 -14.42 -4.52
CA TYR A 7 -8.57 -13.38 -4.15
C TYR A 7 -8.86 -12.51 -5.38
N ASN A 8 -10.14 -12.34 -5.74
CA ASN A 8 -10.54 -11.61 -6.95
C ASN A 8 -10.45 -10.10 -6.75
N ASP A 9 -9.24 -9.60 -6.54
CA ASP A 9 -8.92 -8.18 -6.45
C ASP A 9 -7.55 -7.92 -7.06
N TYR A 10 -7.51 -7.16 -8.15
CA TYR A 10 -6.25 -6.84 -8.83
C TYR A 10 -5.35 -5.89 -8.01
N ASN A 11 -5.87 -5.27 -6.96
CA ASN A 11 -5.12 -4.38 -6.08
C ASN A 11 -4.41 -5.21 -5.00
N TRP A 12 -3.07 -5.23 -5.04
CA TRP A 12 -2.25 -6.03 -4.15
C TRP A 12 -2.38 -5.62 -2.67
N ASP A 13 -2.65 -4.35 -2.41
CA ASP A 13 -2.81 -3.76 -1.08
C ASP A 13 -4.17 -4.12 -0.47
N PHE A 14 -5.25 -4.11 -1.26
CA PHE A 14 -6.55 -4.65 -0.83
C PHE A 14 -6.47 -6.16 -0.58
N THR A 15 -5.77 -6.90 -1.43
CA THR A 15 -5.50 -8.32 -1.21
C THR A 15 -4.71 -8.54 0.09
N LEU A 16 -3.67 -7.75 0.35
CA LEU A 16 -2.89 -7.84 1.59
C LEU A 16 -3.73 -7.51 2.83
N ALA A 17 -4.59 -6.50 2.75
CA ALA A 17 -5.55 -6.18 3.80
C ALA A 17 -6.47 -7.39 4.04
N TYR A 18 -7.04 -7.97 2.98
CA TYR A 18 -7.89 -9.16 3.11
C TYR A 18 -7.17 -10.31 3.80
N LEU A 19 -5.92 -10.59 3.43
CA LEU A 19 -5.11 -11.63 4.08
C LEU A 19 -4.82 -11.34 5.55
N SER A 20 -4.55 -10.08 5.90
CA SER A 20 -4.38 -9.65 7.29
C SER A 20 -5.57 -10.05 8.16
N HIS A 21 -6.79 -9.91 7.65
CA HIS A 21 -8.01 -10.23 8.40
C HIS A 21 -8.47 -11.68 8.27
N LYS A 22 -8.16 -12.39 7.18
CA LYS A 22 -8.76 -13.69 6.84
C LYS A 22 -7.79 -14.86 6.73
N CYS A 23 -6.49 -14.60 6.55
CA CYS A 23 -5.48 -15.63 6.31
C CYS A 23 -4.41 -15.70 7.39
N LEU A 24 -3.91 -14.55 7.85
CA LEU A 24 -2.81 -14.50 8.81
C LEU A 24 -3.30 -14.89 10.22
N PRO A 25 -2.45 -15.52 11.04
CA PRO A 25 -2.82 -15.91 12.41
C PRO A 25 -3.15 -14.70 13.29
N HIS A 26 -2.58 -13.54 12.96
CA HIS A 26 -2.82 -12.27 13.61
C HIS A 26 -2.90 -11.16 12.57
N GLU A 27 -3.82 -10.21 12.80
CA GLU A 27 -3.94 -9.00 12.00
C GLU A 27 -2.64 -8.19 12.05
N LEU A 28 -2.20 -7.71 10.89
CA LEU A 28 -1.06 -6.81 10.76
C LEU A 28 -1.35 -5.50 11.48
N LYS A 29 -0.44 -5.12 12.39
CA LYS A 29 -0.50 -3.85 13.12
C LYS A 29 0.65 -2.95 12.63
N PRO A 30 0.37 -1.95 11.79
CA PRO A 30 1.42 -1.08 11.27
C PRO A 30 1.95 -0.15 12.37
N LEU A 31 3.27 0.00 12.43
CA LEU A 31 3.91 1.08 13.18
C LEU A 31 4.04 2.28 12.26
N ASN A 32 3.24 3.31 12.50
CA ASN A 32 3.23 4.53 11.69
C ASN A 32 3.90 5.70 12.42
N VAL A 33 4.47 6.62 11.66
CA VAL A 33 5.02 7.88 12.17
C VAL A 33 3.96 8.98 12.09
N VAL A 34 3.88 9.81 13.13
CA VAL A 34 2.92 10.94 13.18
C VAL A 34 3.17 11.95 12.05
N SER A 35 4.44 12.17 11.72
CA SER A 35 4.84 13.05 10.63
C SER A 35 5.39 12.19 9.48
N PRO A 36 4.74 12.18 8.30
CA PRO A 36 5.11 11.29 7.20
C PRO A 36 6.52 11.59 6.68
N ARG A 37 7.16 10.56 6.13
CA ARG A 37 8.49 10.62 5.51
C ARG A 37 8.48 10.25 4.04
N VAL A 38 7.33 9.85 3.53
CA VAL A 38 7.07 9.52 2.13
C VAL A 38 5.81 10.27 1.74
N PHE A 39 5.85 10.93 0.59
CA PHE A 39 4.73 11.68 0.02
C PHE A 39 4.35 11.06 -1.33
N HIS A 40 3.05 10.88 -1.55
CA HIS A 40 2.53 10.55 -2.86
C HIS A 40 2.41 11.84 -3.67
N ILE A 41 3.21 11.97 -4.72
CA ILE A 41 3.24 13.16 -5.59
C ILE A 41 2.51 12.95 -6.93
N GLY A 42 2.00 11.74 -7.17
CA GLY A 42 1.21 11.45 -8.37
C GLY A 42 -0.20 11.99 -8.18
N GLU A 43 -0.54 13.07 -8.88
CA GLU A 43 -1.88 13.67 -8.78
C GLU A 43 -2.83 13.16 -9.88
N CYS A 44 -2.31 12.37 -10.82
CA CYS A 44 -3.00 11.96 -12.04
C CYS A 44 -2.98 10.44 -12.17
N GLY A 45 -4.16 9.85 -12.31
CA GLY A 45 -4.30 8.41 -12.45
C GLY A 45 -5.70 8.00 -12.86
N LEU A 46 -5.93 6.69 -12.95
CA LEU A 46 -7.21 6.09 -13.36
C LEU A 46 -8.42 6.53 -12.49
N HIS A 47 -8.15 6.97 -11.26
CA HIS A 47 -9.18 7.32 -10.27
C HIS A 47 -9.22 8.81 -9.87
N PHE A 48 -8.30 9.64 -10.38
CA PHE A 48 -8.20 11.06 -10.05
C PHE A 48 -8.20 11.91 -11.33
N HIS A 49 -9.31 12.64 -11.55
CA HIS A 49 -9.54 13.44 -12.76
C HIS A 49 -9.85 14.92 -12.51
N THR A 50 -9.76 15.39 -11.26
CA THR A 50 -10.12 16.77 -10.91
C THR A 50 -8.87 17.64 -10.77
N GLY A 51 -8.48 18.37 -11.82
CA GLY A 51 -7.61 19.54 -11.70
C GLY A 51 -6.33 19.57 -12.56
N ASN A 52 -5.54 20.63 -12.33
CA ASN A 52 -4.30 20.95 -13.03
C ASN A 52 -3.21 19.95 -12.62
N CYS A 53 -3.18 18.84 -13.35
CA CYS A 53 -2.32 17.69 -13.17
C CYS A 53 -0.83 18.03 -13.43
N SER A 54 -0.10 18.40 -12.38
CA SER A 54 1.29 18.84 -12.48
C SER A 54 2.15 18.22 -11.39
N ASP A 55 2.85 17.14 -11.74
CA ASP A 55 3.84 16.49 -10.85
C ASP A 55 4.90 17.50 -10.36
N LEU A 56 5.19 18.52 -11.19
CA LEU A 56 6.11 19.60 -10.82
C LEU A 56 5.55 20.50 -9.71
N ASP A 57 4.24 20.75 -9.68
CA ASP A 57 3.61 21.51 -8.61
C ASP A 57 3.56 20.70 -7.32
N ALA A 58 3.20 19.42 -7.38
CA ALA A 58 3.23 18.51 -6.22
C ALA A 58 4.64 18.39 -5.63
N LEU A 59 5.66 18.26 -6.50
CA LEU A 59 7.07 18.23 -6.10
C LEU A 59 7.49 19.56 -5.44
N ARG A 60 7.09 20.69 -6.02
CA ARG A 60 7.39 22.02 -5.48
C ARG A 60 6.77 22.20 -4.10
N GLN A 61 5.51 21.82 -3.92
CA GLN A 61 4.83 21.89 -2.63
C GLN A 61 5.50 21.00 -1.58
N THR A 62 5.88 19.78 -1.96
CA THR A 62 6.58 18.84 -1.08
C THR A 62 7.93 19.43 -0.61
N ARG A 63 8.70 20.05 -1.51
CA ARG A 63 9.97 20.71 -1.16
C ARG A 63 9.79 21.93 -0.26
N LEU A 64 8.73 22.72 -0.47
CA LEU A 64 8.41 23.85 0.40
C LEU A 64 8.03 23.38 1.81
N LEU A 65 7.24 22.31 1.90
CA LEU A 65 6.90 21.68 3.17
C LEU A 65 8.16 21.19 3.88
N GLU A 66 9.01 20.42 3.19
CA GLU A 66 10.29 19.93 3.72
C GLU A 66 11.17 21.07 4.26
N ALA A 67 11.35 22.12 3.46
CA ALA A 67 12.12 23.31 3.85
C ALA A 67 11.58 23.97 5.13
N SER A 68 10.25 24.02 5.29
CA SER A 68 9.61 24.64 6.46
C SER A 68 9.72 23.82 7.76
N VAL A 69 10.08 22.53 7.66
CA VAL A 69 10.19 21.63 8.82
C VAL A 69 11.61 21.09 9.06
N LEU A 70 12.62 21.57 8.33
CA LEU A 70 14.01 21.07 8.40
C LEU A 70 14.53 20.93 9.83
N GLN A 71 14.25 21.91 10.70
CA GLN A 71 14.70 21.90 12.11
C GLN A 71 14.09 20.77 12.97
N TYR A 72 13.02 20.14 12.50
CA TYR A 72 12.33 19.03 13.17
C TYR A 72 12.63 17.67 12.54
N LEU A 73 13.41 17.63 11.45
CA LEU A 73 13.88 16.38 10.86
C LEU A 73 15.02 15.78 11.69
N PHE A 74 15.25 14.48 11.53
CA PHE A 74 16.29 13.73 12.24
C PHE A 74 16.21 13.83 13.77
N PRO A 75 15.06 13.52 14.39
CA PRO A 75 14.96 13.55 15.83
C PRO A 75 15.95 12.52 16.45
N PRO A 76 16.63 12.86 17.55
CA PRO A 76 17.57 11.95 18.21
C PRO A 76 16.87 10.73 18.83
N GLU A 77 15.56 10.82 19.05
CA GLU A 77 14.73 9.81 19.69
C GLU A 77 13.36 9.73 19.00
N VAL A 78 12.79 8.53 18.93
CA VAL A 78 11.39 8.31 18.52
C VAL A 78 10.67 7.58 19.65
N ARG A 79 9.49 8.07 20.02
CA ARG A 79 8.66 7.46 21.08
C ARG A 79 7.46 6.76 20.48
N VAL A 80 7.17 5.56 20.97
CA VAL A 80 5.99 4.80 20.56
C VAL A 80 4.81 5.25 21.41
N GLY A 81 3.79 5.79 20.75
CA GLY A 81 2.48 6.06 21.35
C GLY A 81 1.46 5.05 20.82
N PHE A 82 0.40 4.79 21.61
CA PHE A 82 -0.76 4.03 21.16
C PHE A 82 -1.87 5.00 20.75
N THR A 83 -2.33 4.89 19.51
CA THR A 83 -3.52 5.59 19.02
C THR A 83 -4.59 4.56 18.67
N SER A 84 -5.86 4.95 18.74
CA SER A 84 -6.96 4.08 18.32
C SER A 84 -6.80 3.73 16.84
N VAL A 85 -6.73 2.44 16.53
CA VAL A 85 -6.72 1.96 15.16
C VAL A 85 -8.14 2.06 14.62
N HIS A 86 -8.36 2.87 13.58
CA HIS A 86 -9.60 2.75 12.80
C HIS A 86 -9.53 1.42 12.06
N GLN A 87 -10.44 0.49 12.37
CA GLN A 87 -10.52 -0.76 11.63
C GLN A 87 -10.89 -0.45 10.19
N MET A 88 -10.03 -0.85 9.26
CA MET A 88 -10.35 -0.81 7.84
C MET A 88 -11.50 -1.80 7.59
N ARG A 89 -12.62 -1.29 7.09
CA ARG A 89 -13.69 -2.16 6.59
C ARG A 89 -13.24 -2.73 5.25
N ILE A 90 -13.11 -4.05 5.20
CA ILE A 90 -12.91 -4.79 3.96
C ILE A 90 -14.29 -5.22 3.46
N ASP A 91 -15.05 -4.24 2.98
CA ASP A 91 -16.38 -4.47 2.42
C ASP A 91 -16.26 -4.52 0.89
N GLY A 92 -16.13 -5.73 0.35
CA GLY A 92 -16.07 -5.98 -1.10
C GLY A 92 -14.66 -6.24 -1.65
N HIS A 93 -14.61 -6.64 -2.91
CA HIS A 93 -13.39 -6.80 -3.71
C HIS A 93 -13.56 -6.03 -5.02
N ASN A 94 -12.48 -5.45 -5.55
CA ASN A 94 -12.53 -4.66 -6.78
C ASN A 94 -12.69 -5.51 -8.05
N GLY A 95 -12.53 -6.84 -7.96
CA GLY A 95 -12.57 -7.75 -9.11
C GLY A 95 -11.28 -7.71 -9.93
N GLY A 96 -11.35 -8.18 -11.18
CA GLY A 96 -10.28 -8.05 -12.16
C GLY A 96 -9.09 -9.00 -11.98
N TRP A 97 -9.23 -10.06 -11.17
CA TRP A 97 -8.16 -11.04 -10.88
C TRP A 97 -8.66 -12.50 -10.93
N ASP A 98 -9.73 -12.77 -11.67
CA ASP A 98 -10.33 -14.11 -11.81
C ASP A 98 -9.87 -14.87 -13.06
N ASP A 99 -8.98 -14.30 -13.88
CA ASP A 99 -8.38 -15.01 -15.01
C ASP A 99 -7.47 -16.15 -14.50
N PRO A 100 -7.70 -17.41 -14.89
CA PRO A 100 -6.89 -18.54 -14.45
C PRO A 100 -5.39 -18.37 -14.72
N ARG A 101 -5.01 -17.64 -15.77
CA ARG A 101 -3.61 -17.42 -16.15
C ARG A 101 -2.89 -16.50 -15.16
N ASP A 102 -3.58 -15.49 -14.64
CA ASP A 102 -3.04 -14.58 -13.62
C ASP A 102 -2.82 -15.32 -12.31
N ILE A 103 -3.77 -16.17 -11.93
CA ILE A 103 -3.70 -17.02 -10.74
C ILE A 103 -2.52 -18.01 -10.85
N GLU A 104 -2.39 -18.71 -11.98
CA GLU A 104 -1.31 -19.67 -12.22
C GLU A 104 0.06 -19.00 -12.23
N LEU A 105 0.21 -17.85 -12.90
CA LEU A 105 1.46 -17.10 -12.94
C LEU A 105 1.87 -16.63 -11.53
N CYS A 106 0.94 -16.06 -10.76
CA CYS A 106 1.17 -15.64 -9.38
C CYS A 106 1.64 -16.80 -8.51
N LYS A 107 1.00 -17.97 -8.60
CA LYS A 107 1.40 -19.18 -7.87
C LYS A 107 2.78 -19.66 -8.29
N GLY A 108 3.07 -19.65 -9.59
CA GLY A 108 4.38 -20.00 -10.14
C GLY A 108 5.49 -19.12 -9.58
N LEU A 109 5.29 -17.80 -9.55
CA LEU A 109 6.24 -16.85 -8.95
C LEU A 109 6.48 -17.15 -7.46
N ALA A 110 5.42 -17.41 -6.70
CA ALA A 110 5.52 -17.69 -5.27
C ALA A 110 6.21 -19.03 -4.94
N GLN A 111 6.17 -20.00 -5.84
CA GLN A 111 6.80 -21.32 -5.67
C GLN A 111 8.24 -21.38 -6.23
N GLY A 112 8.69 -20.30 -6.87
CA GLY A 112 9.92 -20.24 -7.63
C GLY A 112 9.73 -20.90 -9.00
N ILE A 113 9.65 -20.09 -10.05
CA ILE A 113 9.61 -20.54 -11.45
C ILE A 113 11.01 -21.10 -11.79
N ASN A 114 11.27 -22.34 -11.35
CA ASN A 114 12.31 -23.28 -11.79
C ASN A 114 12.36 -24.46 -10.80
N LYS A 115 11.35 -25.33 -10.86
CA LYS A 115 11.62 -26.76 -10.63
C LYS A 115 11.52 -27.45 -11.98
N HIS A 116 12.52 -27.21 -12.82
CA HIS A 116 12.77 -28.08 -13.96
C HIS A 116 13.15 -29.46 -13.43
N ASN A 117 12.24 -30.42 -13.58
CA ASN A 117 12.52 -31.83 -13.80
C ASN A 117 11.77 -32.23 -15.06
#